data_AF-A0A086Q9J8-F1
#
_entry.id   AF-A0A086Q9J8-F1
#
_cell.length_a   1.000
_cell.length_b   1.000
_cell.length_c   1.000
_cell.angle_alpha   90.00
_cell.angle_beta   90.00
_cell.angle_gamma   90.00
#
_symmetry.space_group_name_H-M   'P 1'
#
loop_
_entity.id
_entity.type
_entity.pdbx_description
1 polymer ?
#
loop_
_entity_poly.entity_id
_entity_poly.type
_entity_poly.pdbx_seq_one_letter_code
_entity_poly.pdbx_strand_id
1 'polypeptide(L)'
;MRCRDIVSTLHKHLKTPVTCKMRKVSPRNPRDALPRSEAALVLDEERRLQDTLRLCDAFEAAGCACLCIHGRTKEEKAAFVGPCDWLAIRHVKQRLSIPVIANGAVETYEDALRCLEFTG
;
A
#
# COMPACT_ATOMS: atom_id res chain seq x y z
N MET A 1 5.17 -9.36 12.02
CA MET A 1 5.77 -10.71 12.04
C MET A 1 5.06 -11.67 11.10
N ARG A 2 3.76 -12.01 11.28
CA ARG A 2 3.09 -13.05 10.47
C ARG A 2 3.25 -12.96 8.94
N CYS A 3 3.04 -11.79 8.31
CA CYS A 3 3.07 -11.68 6.85
C CYS A 3 4.48 -11.87 6.24
N ARG A 4 5.52 -11.34 6.89
CA ARG A 4 6.91 -11.50 6.45
C ARG A 4 7.32 -12.96 6.44
N ASP A 5 7.00 -13.67 7.52
CA ASP A 5 7.40 -15.08 7.67
C ASP A 5 6.66 -15.97 6.66
N ILE A 6 5.39 -15.66 6.33
CA ILE A 6 4.65 -16.30 5.24
C ILE A 6 5.37 -16.10 3.90
N VAL A 7 5.69 -14.86 3.52
CA VAL A 7 6.34 -14.56 2.24
C VAL A 7 7.71 -15.20 2.16
N SER A 8 8.51 -15.12 3.22
CA SER A 8 9.85 -15.73 3.26
C SER A 8 9.80 -17.26 3.14
N THR A 9 8.80 -17.89 3.77
CA THR A 9 8.61 -19.34 3.66
C THR A 9 8.23 -19.72 2.23
N LEU A 10 7.25 -19.03 1.64
CA LEU A 10 6.86 -19.28 0.25
C LEU A 10 8.04 -19.07 -0.71
N HIS A 11 8.78 -17.97 -0.56
CA HIS A 11 9.93 -17.65 -1.40
C HIS A 11 11.02 -18.73 -1.35
N LYS A 12 11.29 -19.30 -0.16
CA LYS A 12 12.31 -20.34 0.02
C LYS A 12 11.91 -21.70 -0.55
N HIS A 13 10.62 -22.01 -0.61
CA HIS A 13 10.13 -23.36 -0.92
C HIS A 13 9.45 -23.49 -2.29
N LEU A 14 8.98 -22.39 -2.87
CA LEU A 14 8.42 -22.40 -4.22
C LEU A 14 9.51 -22.16 -5.26
N LYS A 15 9.42 -22.86 -6.39
CA LYS A 15 10.28 -22.63 -7.56
C LYS A 15 9.84 -21.42 -8.39
N THR A 16 8.65 -20.88 -8.11
CA THR A 16 8.05 -19.75 -8.83
C THR A 16 8.21 -18.48 -8.00
N PRO A 17 8.49 -17.32 -8.62
CA PRO A 17 8.57 -16.05 -7.91
C PRO A 17 7.30 -15.76 -7.10
N VAL A 18 7.48 -15.35 -5.84
CA VAL A 18 6.38 -15.00 -4.95
C VAL A 18 6.09 -13.51 -5.05
N THR A 19 4.85 -13.16 -5.38
CA THR A 19 4.38 -11.77 -5.41
C THR A 19 3.41 -11.52 -4.26
N CYS A 20 3.18 -10.25 -3.94
CA CYS A 20 2.25 -9.86 -2.88
C CYS A 20 1.25 -8.81 -3.38
N LYS A 21 0.02 -8.88 -2.88
CA LYS A 21 -0.97 -7.81 -3.02
C LYS A 21 -1.36 -7.28 -1.66
N MET A 22 -1.24 -5.98 -1.46
CA MET A 22 -1.61 -5.32 -0.21
C MET A 22 -2.53 -4.11 -0.42
N ARG A 23 -2.95 -3.55 0.71
CA ARG A 23 -3.69 -2.30 0.87
C ARG A 23 -2.88 -1.42 1.81
N LYS A 24 -3.13 -0.10 1.82
CA LYS A 24 -2.56 0.80 2.84
C LYS A 24 -2.84 0.28 4.25
N VAL A 25 -1.94 0.56 5.19
CA VAL A 25 -2.13 0.17 6.58
C VAL A 25 -3.27 0.99 7.19
N SER A 26 -4.22 0.27 7.78
CA SER A 26 -5.39 0.82 8.48
C SER A 26 -5.00 1.56 9.77
N PRO A 27 -5.84 2.49 10.25
CA PRO A 27 -5.69 3.07 11.59
C PRO A 27 -5.64 1.98 12.68
N ARG A 28 -4.84 2.18 13.71
CA ARG A 28 -4.66 1.18 14.79
C ARG A 28 -5.89 1.07 15.70
N ASN A 29 -6.64 2.15 15.88
CA ASN A 29 -7.87 2.16 16.67
C ASN A 29 -9.00 2.83 15.88
N PRO A 30 -10.20 2.23 15.75
CA PRO A 30 -11.36 2.87 15.15
C PRO A 30 -11.75 4.21 15.81
N ARG A 31 -11.41 4.39 17.09
CA ARG A 31 -11.60 5.67 17.82
C ARG A 31 -10.63 6.76 17.38
N ASP A 32 -9.55 6.43 16.68
CA ASP A 32 -8.64 7.41 16.09
C ASP A 32 -9.27 8.17 14.91
N ALA A 33 -10.40 7.67 14.40
CA ALA A 33 -11.21 8.33 13.38
C ALA A 33 -12.21 9.38 13.93
N LEU A 34 -12.27 9.61 15.26
CA LEU A 34 -13.04 10.72 15.84
C LEU A 34 -12.42 12.08 15.46
N PRO A 35 -13.20 13.19 15.50
CA PRO A 35 -12.72 14.49 15.04
C PRO A 35 -11.52 14.94 15.88
N ARG A 36 -10.36 14.94 15.23
CA ARG A 36 -9.09 15.45 15.75
C ARG A 36 -8.85 16.85 15.16
N SER A 37 -8.01 17.64 15.82
CA SER A 37 -7.51 18.87 15.21
C SER A 37 -6.82 18.56 13.86
N GLU A 38 -6.83 19.52 12.95
CA GLU A 38 -6.22 19.37 11.62
C GLU A 38 -4.77 18.90 11.68
N ALA A 39 -3.96 19.47 12.60
CA ALA A 39 -2.59 19.03 12.85
C ALA A 39 -2.49 17.55 13.27
N ALA A 40 -3.44 17.05 14.06
CA ALA A 40 -3.45 15.66 14.50
C ALA A 40 -3.91 14.69 13.39
N LEU A 41 -4.72 15.14 12.41
CA LEU A 41 -5.06 14.36 11.22
C LEU A 41 -3.86 14.21 10.29
N VAL A 42 -3.11 15.29 10.05
CA VAL A 42 -1.89 15.28 9.23
C VAL A 42 -0.83 14.33 9.82
N LEU A 43 -0.57 14.44 11.13
CA LEU A 43 0.38 13.56 11.83
C LEU A 43 -0.03 12.09 11.77
N ASP A 44 -1.34 11.81 11.81
CA ASP A 44 -1.87 10.46 11.72
C ASP A 44 -1.73 9.89 10.30
N GLU A 45 -1.94 10.71 9.27
CA GLU A 45 -1.72 10.34 7.88
C GLU A 45 -0.26 10.04 7.57
N GLU A 46 0.65 10.90 8.00
CA GLU A 46 2.09 10.67 7.85
C GLU A 46 2.50 9.37 8.56
N ARG A 47 2.02 9.13 9.78
CA ARG A 47 2.27 7.88 10.50
C ARG A 47 1.76 6.66 9.72
N ARG A 48 0.58 6.72 9.11
CA ARG A 48 0.02 5.64 8.29
C ARG A 48 0.85 5.38 7.04
N LEU A 49 1.33 6.44 6.39
CA LEU A 49 2.24 6.31 5.27
C LEU A 49 3.51 5.58 5.71
N GLN A 50 4.14 6.00 6.81
CA GLN A 50 5.34 5.35 7.35
C GLN A 50 5.11 3.88 7.72
N ASP A 51 3.98 3.55 8.35
CA ASP A 51 3.64 2.16 8.68
C ASP A 51 3.40 1.32 7.40
N THR A 52 2.84 1.92 6.35
CA THR A 52 2.70 1.29 5.02
C THR A 52 4.06 1.02 4.39
N LEU A 53 4.95 2.02 4.36
CA LEU A 53 6.30 1.90 3.81
C LEU A 53 7.13 0.84 4.53
N ARG A 54 7.07 0.77 5.86
CA ARG A 54 7.73 -0.29 6.65
C ARG A 54 7.23 -1.69 6.31
N LEU A 55 5.94 -1.84 6.03
CA LEU A 55 5.38 -3.13 5.61
C LEU A 55 5.87 -3.51 4.21
N CYS A 56 5.97 -2.54 3.30
CA CYS A 56 6.54 -2.74 1.97
C CYS A 56 8.00 -3.20 2.04
N ASP A 57 8.84 -2.55 2.86
CA ASP A 57 10.24 -2.96 3.08
C ASP A 57 10.32 -4.40 3.59
N ALA A 58 9.42 -4.78 4.52
CA ALA A 58 9.38 -6.12 5.07
C ALA A 58 8.99 -7.18 4.03
N PHE A 59 8.18 -6.82 3.02
CA PHE A 59 7.86 -7.74 1.91
C PHE A 59 9.03 -7.90 0.95
N GLU A 60 9.68 -6.80 0.55
CA GLU A 60 10.87 -6.86 -0.29
C GLU A 60 11.99 -7.68 0.37
N ALA A 61 12.31 -7.38 1.64
CA ALA A 61 13.29 -8.12 2.42
C ALA A 61 12.93 -9.61 2.64
N ALA A 62 11.66 -9.97 2.52
CA ALA A 62 11.21 -11.37 2.62
C ALA A 62 11.34 -12.15 1.30
N GLY A 63 11.76 -11.52 0.20
CA GLY A 63 11.89 -12.15 -1.11
C GLY A 63 10.66 -12.00 -2.01
N CYS A 64 9.81 -11.00 -1.75
CA CYS A 64 8.75 -10.63 -2.67
C CYS A 64 9.36 -10.14 -4.00
N ALA A 65 8.97 -10.74 -5.11
CA ALA A 65 9.52 -10.40 -6.43
C ALA A 65 8.80 -9.22 -7.11
N CYS A 66 7.56 -8.93 -6.71
CA CYS A 66 6.74 -7.82 -7.22
C CYS A 66 5.61 -7.53 -6.23
N LEU A 67 5.36 -6.25 -5.97
CA LEU A 67 4.35 -5.79 -5.03
C LEU A 67 3.22 -5.05 -5.75
N CYS A 68 2.00 -5.57 -5.67
CA CYS A 68 0.80 -4.82 -6.01
C CYS A 68 0.24 -4.12 -4.77
N ILE A 69 -0.02 -2.81 -4.85
CA ILE A 69 -0.61 -2.04 -3.75
C ILE A 69 -1.89 -1.32 -4.20
N HIS A 70 -2.95 -1.48 -3.41
CA HIS A 70 -4.15 -0.66 -3.53
C HIS A 70 -4.03 0.55 -2.59
N GLY A 71 -4.20 1.76 -3.13
CA GLY A 71 -4.14 3.04 -2.41
C GLY A 71 -5.29 3.29 -1.42
N ARG A 72 -5.98 2.23 -0.99
CA ARG A 72 -7.02 2.26 0.04
C ARG A 72 -6.66 1.29 1.16
N THR A 73 -7.03 1.63 2.38
CA THR A 73 -6.98 0.77 3.56
C THR A 73 -8.03 -0.35 3.48
N LYS A 74 -8.03 -1.25 4.46
CA LYS A 74 -8.97 -2.37 4.52
C LYS A 74 -10.40 -1.93 4.80
N GLU A 75 -10.61 -0.84 5.53
CA GLU A 75 -11.93 -0.32 5.92
C GLU A 75 -12.54 0.52 4.79
N GLU A 76 -11.69 1.06 3.91
CA GLU A 76 -12.03 1.79 2.70
C GLU A 76 -12.52 0.84 1.58
N LYS A 77 -13.68 0.22 1.81
CA LYS A 77 -14.31 -0.75 0.89
C LYS A 77 -15.59 -0.25 0.20
N ALA A 78 -16.18 0.87 0.64
CA ALA A 78 -17.52 1.32 0.21
C ALA A 78 -17.48 2.39 -0.91
N ALA A 79 -18.63 2.61 -1.56
CA ALA A 79 -18.82 3.60 -2.62
C ALA A 79 -18.64 5.07 -2.17
N PHE A 80 -18.68 5.34 -0.86
CA PHE A 80 -18.57 6.67 -0.25
C PHE A 80 -17.25 6.85 0.51
N VAL A 81 -16.16 6.44 -0.12
CA VAL A 81 -14.81 6.63 0.42
C VAL A 81 -14.09 7.63 -0.47
N GLY A 82 -13.23 8.45 0.12
CA GLY A 82 -12.38 9.40 -0.58
C GLY A 82 -11.55 8.79 -1.73
N PRO A 83 -10.85 9.64 -2.50
CA PRO A 83 -10.09 9.21 -3.65
C PRO A 83 -9.06 8.14 -3.26
N CYS A 84 -8.75 7.24 -4.20
CA CYS A 84 -7.64 6.31 -4.02
C CYS A 84 -6.34 7.11 -3.84
N ASP A 85 -5.58 6.80 -2.79
CA ASP A 85 -4.36 7.53 -2.50
C ASP A 85 -3.21 7.04 -3.39
N TRP A 86 -3.12 7.62 -4.58
CA TRP A 86 -2.01 7.39 -5.51
C TRP A 86 -0.69 8.00 -5.02
N LEU A 87 -0.72 8.98 -4.10
CA LEU A 87 0.50 9.58 -3.56
C LEU A 87 1.25 8.57 -2.69
N ALA A 88 0.54 7.83 -1.84
CA ALA A 88 1.11 6.71 -1.11
C ALA A 88 1.71 5.64 -2.05
N ILE A 89 1.04 5.34 -3.19
CA ILE A 89 1.57 4.39 -4.17
C ILE A 89 2.88 4.91 -4.78
N ARG A 90 2.95 6.20 -5.15
CA ARG A 90 4.17 6.85 -5.63
C ARG A 90 5.31 6.72 -4.62
N HIS A 91 5.05 6.99 -3.34
CA HIS A 91 6.05 6.85 -2.29
C HIS A 91 6.55 5.40 -2.14
N VAL A 92 5.66 4.42 -2.23
CA VAL A 92 6.06 2.99 -2.23
C VAL A 92 6.93 2.66 -3.44
N LYS A 93 6.54 3.11 -4.64
CA LYS A 93 7.31 2.87 -5.86
C LYS A 93 8.70 3.52 -5.83
N GLN A 94 8.82 4.71 -5.27
CA GLN A 94 10.12 5.37 -5.08
C GLN A 94 11.00 4.68 -4.03
N ARG A 95 10.39 3.96 -3.08
CA ARG A 95 11.10 3.33 -1.96
C ARG A 95 11.64 1.94 -2.29
N LEU A 96 10.89 1.13 -3.02
CA LEU A 96 11.25 -0.25 -3.32
C LEU A 96 12.12 -0.36 -4.57
N SER A 97 12.98 -1.36 -4.59
CA SER A 97 13.77 -1.74 -5.77
C SER A 97 13.06 -2.77 -6.65
N ILE A 98 12.12 -3.53 -6.09
CA ILE A 98 11.27 -4.47 -6.84
C ILE A 98 10.15 -3.74 -7.61
N PRO A 99 9.61 -4.34 -8.70
CA PRO A 99 8.47 -3.78 -9.41
C PRO A 99 7.26 -3.53 -8.51
N VAL A 100 6.65 -2.35 -8.65
CA VAL A 100 5.42 -1.95 -7.95
C VAL A 100 4.29 -1.76 -8.95
N ILE A 101 3.16 -2.43 -8.72
CA ILE A 101 1.94 -2.33 -9.52
C ILE A 101 0.89 -1.53 -8.75
N ALA A 102 0.53 -0.37 -9.29
CA ALA A 102 -0.56 0.45 -8.77
C ALA A 102 -1.93 -0.25 -8.96
N ASN A 103 -2.80 -0.16 -7.96
CA ASN A 103 -4.16 -0.70 -8.02
C ASN A 103 -5.17 0.29 -7.38
N GLY A 104 -6.37 0.38 -7.97
CA GLY A 104 -7.49 1.17 -7.47
C GLY A 104 -7.70 2.50 -8.19
N ALA A 105 -8.98 2.86 -8.39
CA ALA A 105 -9.43 4.04 -9.15
C ALA A 105 -8.91 4.12 -10.59
N VAL A 106 -8.73 2.96 -11.25
CA VAL A 106 -8.41 2.85 -12.68
C VAL A 106 -9.57 2.11 -13.35
N GLU A 107 -10.50 2.85 -13.93
CA GLU A 107 -11.75 2.31 -14.50
C GLU A 107 -11.78 2.46 -16.03
N THR A 108 -11.06 3.46 -16.54
CA THR A 108 -10.93 3.77 -17.96
C THR A 108 -9.48 3.66 -18.44
N TYR A 109 -9.27 3.70 -19.76
CA TYR A 109 -7.94 3.74 -20.35
C TYR A 109 -7.19 5.02 -19.95
N GLU A 110 -7.89 6.14 -19.90
CA GLU A 110 -7.37 7.44 -19.49
C GLU A 110 -6.92 7.42 -18.03
N ASP A 111 -7.64 6.72 -17.15
CA ASP A 111 -7.20 6.53 -15.77
C ASP A 111 -5.90 5.75 -15.69
N ALA A 112 -5.69 4.76 -16.58
CA ALA A 112 -4.46 4.00 -16.61
C ALA A 112 -3.26 4.88 -16.98
N LEU A 113 -3.42 5.77 -17.97
CA LEU A 113 -2.40 6.74 -18.35
C LEU A 113 -2.09 7.71 -17.20
N ARG A 114 -3.13 8.29 -16.58
CA ARG A 114 -2.96 9.21 -15.43
C ARG A 114 -2.29 8.52 -14.24
N CYS A 115 -2.67 7.27 -13.97
CA CYS A 115 -2.10 6.49 -12.88
C CYS A 115 -0.60 6.25 -13.12
N LEU A 116 -0.22 5.82 -14.34
CA LEU A 116 1.18 5.63 -14.73
C LEU A 116 2.01 6.91 -14.58
N GLU A 117 1.49 8.03 -15.08
CA GLU A 117 2.18 9.32 -14.98
C GLU A 117 2.33 9.76 -13.51
N PHE A 118 1.26 9.64 -12.72
CA PHE A 118 1.24 10.10 -11.34
C PHE A 118 2.10 9.24 -10.42
N THR A 119 2.00 7.91 -10.50
CA THR A 119 2.74 7.02 -9.58
C THR A 119 4.20 6.88 -9.96
N GLY A 120 4.56 7.27 -11.18
CA GLY A 120 5.82 6.90 -11.82
C GLY A 120 5.85 5.42 -12.15
#